data_AF-A0A7X5E519-F1
#
_entry.id   AF-A0A7X5E519-F1
#
_cell.length_a   1.000
_cell.length_b   1.000
_cell.length_c   1.000
_cell.angle_alpha   90.00
_cell.angle_beta   90.00
_cell.angle_gamma   90.00
#
_symmetry.space_group_name_H-M   'P 1'
#
loop_
_entity.id
_entity.type
_entity.pdbx_description
1 polymer ?
#
loop_
_entity_poly.entity_id
_entity_poly.type
_entity_poly.pdbx_seq_one_letter_code
_entity_poly.pdbx_strand_id
1 'polypeptide(L)'
;MIIAASPNDYERNDTICECFTQSFPMSGLSISCMEICDNRNEKLADKIKEMDVVLLAGGHVPTQNNFFHRIGLKNRLEDFNGLLISWSAGSMNCIMVPGIQTTPYEKDREHGRMYQSR
;
A
#
# COMPACT_ATOMS: atom_id res chain seq x y z
N MET A 1 -4.22 -1.05 -7.66
CA MET A 1 -4.71 0.10 -6.85
C MET A 1 -3.68 0.48 -5.79
N ILE A 2 -3.51 1.76 -5.54
CA ILE A 2 -2.65 2.33 -4.48
C ILE A 2 -3.56 2.89 -3.39
N ILE A 3 -3.31 2.55 -2.13
CA ILE A 3 -3.99 3.13 -0.97
C ILE A 3 -3.04 4.16 -0.33
N ALA A 4 -3.47 5.42 -0.27
CA ALA A 4 -2.65 6.51 0.24
C ALA A 4 -2.27 6.34 1.71
N ALA A 5 -1.06 6.81 2.06
CA ALA A 5 -0.63 6.87 3.47
C ALA A 5 -1.10 8.16 4.15
N SER A 6 -1.08 9.26 3.41
CA SER A 6 -1.62 10.56 3.81
C SER A 6 -2.73 10.94 2.83
N PRO A 7 -4.01 10.72 3.16
CA PRO A 7 -5.07 10.83 2.18
C PRO A 7 -5.41 12.28 1.79
N ASN A 8 -4.79 13.28 2.44
CA ASN A 8 -4.87 14.70 2.09
C ASN A 8 -3.67 15.22 1.27
N ASP A 9 -2.63 14.40 1.09
CA ASP A 9 -1.39 14.80 0.41
C ASP A 9 -1.50 14.49 -1.08
N TYR A 10 -2.38 15.22 -1.77
CA TYR A 10 -2.77 14.91 -3.16
C TYR A 10 -1.61 15.00 -4.14
N GLU A 11 -0.73 16.00 -4.00
CA GLU A 11 0.43 16.17 -4.87
C GLU A 11 1.37 14.95 -4.80
N ARG A 12 1.67 14.49 -3.58
CA ARG A 12 2.46 13.29 -3.37
C ARG A 12 1.76 12.03 -3.88
N ASN A 13 0.46 11.91 -3.61
CA ASN A 13 -0.34 10.77 -4.06
C ASN A 13 -0.32 10.67 -5.60
N ASP A 14 -0.55 11.79 -6.29
CA ASP A 14 -0.53 11.88 -7.75
C ASP A 14 0.85 11.53 -8.29
N THR A 15 1.92 12.07 -7.69
CA THR A 15 3.31 11.75 -8.06
C THR A 15 3.61 10.26 -7.95
N ILE A 16 3.16 9.60 -6.87
CA ILE A 16 3.34 8.15 -6.68
C ILE A 16 2.56 7.38 -7.74
N CYS A 17 1.32 7.78 -8.01
CA CYS A 17 0.46 7.13 -9.01
C CYS A 17 1.07 7.22 -10.42
N GLU A 18 1.54 8.40 -10.82
CA GLU A 18 2.21 8.64 -12.10
C GLU A 18 3.50 7.81 -12.22
N CYS A 19 4.32 7.80 -11.16
CA CYS A 19 5.56 7.02 -11.13
C CYS A 19 5.30 5.54 -11.40
N PHE A 20 4.31 4.93 -10.73
CA PHE A 20 3.98 3.52 -10.94
C PHE A 20 3.33 3.27 -12.30
N THR A 21 2.47 4.18 -12.78
CA THR A 21 1.86 4.08 -14.11
C THR A 21 2.93 4.02 -15.20
N GLN A 22 4.05 4.71 -15.03
CA GLN A 22 5.18 4.68 -15.96
C GLN A 22 6.12 3.50 -15.72
N SER A 23 6.42 3.14 -14.46
CA SER A 23 7.48 2.17 -14.12
C SER A 23 7.13 0.71 -14.42
N PHE A 24 5.86 0.34 -14.28
CA PHE A 24 5.40 -1.03 -14.53
C PHE A 24 5.56 -1.43 -16.02
N PRO A 25 5.10 -0.62 -17.00
CA PRO A 25 5.35 -0.88 -18.41
C PRO A 25 6.84 -0.96 -18.75
N MET A 26 7.68 -0.11 -18.14
CA MET A 26 9.14 -0.18 -18.31
C MET A 26 9.75 -1.49 -17.81
N SER A 27 9.09 -2.16 -16.86
CA SER A 27 9.49 -3.46 -16.33
C SER A 27 8.91 -4.65 -17.12
N GLY A 28 8.24 -4.39 -18.25
CA GLY A 28 7.58 -5.42 -19.06
C GLY A 28 6.22 -5.87 -18.52
N LEU A 29 5.68 -5.18 -17.51
CA LEU A 29 4.36 -5.46 -16.93
C LEU A 29 3.30 -4.57 -17.57
N SER A 30 2.27 -5.17 -18.17
CA SER A 30 1.13 -4.41 -18.69
C SER A 30 0.23 -3.93 -17.56
N ILE A 31 -0.26 -2.70 -17.68
CA ILE A 31 -1.27 -2.13 -16.79
C ILE A 31 -2.55 -1.90 -17.59
N SER A 32 -3.67 -2.45 -17.10
CA SER A 32 -5.01 -2.12 -17.59
C SER A 32 -5.59 -0.89 -16.89
N CYS A 33 -5.32 -0.74 -15.58
CA CYS A 33 -5.71 0.42 -14.78
C CYS A 33 -4.75 0.65 -13.60
N MET A 34 -4.53 1.92 -13.26
CA MET A 34 -3.84 2.33 -12.04
C MET A 34 -4.71 3.38 -11.34
N GLU A 35 -5.15 3.06 -10.14
CA GLU A 35 -6.09 3.87 -9.35
C GLU A 35 -5.44 4.19 -8.01
N ILE A 36 -5.59 5.43 -7.54
CA ILE A 36 -5.17 5.85 -6.19
C ILE A 36 -6.38 6.19 -5.34
N CYS A 37 -6.47 5.53 -4.18
CA CYS A 37 -7.52 5.73 -3.19
C CYS A 37 -7.02 6.70 -2.10
N ASP A 38 -7.60 7.90 -2.06
CA ASP A 38 -7.38 8.93 -1.05
C ASP A 38 -8.70 9.69 -0.72
N ASN A 39 -8.63 10.85 -0.05
CA ASN A 39 -9.84 11.58 0.36
C ASN A 39 -10.72 12.07 -0.80
N ARG A 40 -10.18 12.15 -2.02
CA ARG A 40 -10.96 12.56 -3.20
C ARG A 40 -11.94 11.48 -3.62
N ASN A 41 -11.64 10.21 -3.32
CA ASN A 41 -12.29 9.06 -3.95
C ASN A 41 -12.31 7.80 -3.07
N GLU A 42 -12.54 7.95 -1.76
CA GLU A 42 -12.51 6.84 -0.77
C GLU A 42 -13.34 5.60 -1.17
N LYS A 43 -14.42 5.80 -1.95
CA LYS A 43 -15.27 4.72 -2.48
C LYS A 43 -14.52 3.76 -3.42
N LEU A 44 -13.37 4.16 -3.96
CA LEU A 44 -12.52 3.25 -4.74
C LEU A 44 -12.11 2.01 -3.94
N ALA A 45 -12.05 2.10 -2.62
CA ALA A 45 -11.78 0.94 -1.76
C ALA A 45 -12.77 -0.22 -2.01
N ASP A 46 -14.00 0.05 -2.45
CA ASP A 46 -14.99 -1.00 -2.75
C ASP A 46 -14.57 -1.89 -3.93
N LYS A 47 -13.73 -1.37 -4.83
CA LYS A 47 -13.19 -2.09 -5.99
C LYS A 47 -11.95 -2.92 -5.67
N ILE A 48 -11.50 -2.98 -4.40
CA ILE A 48 -10.30 -3.74 -4.03
C ILE A 48 -10.36 -5.19 -4.51
N LYS A 49 -11.53 -5.83 -4.43
CA LYS A 49 -11.73 -7.23 -4.85
C LYS A 49 -11.58 -7.43 -6.37
N GLU A 50 -11.66 -6.37 -7.16
CA GLU A 50 -11.51 -6.41 -8.62
C GLU A 50 -10.06 -6.18 -9.07
N MET A 51 -9.16 -5.82 -8.15
CA MET A 51 -7.77 -5.49 -8.48
C MET A 51 -6.88 -6.73 -8.42
N ASP A 52 -5.93 -6.85 -9.35
CA ASP A 52 -4.90 -7.89 -9.28
C ASP A 52 -3.82 -7.56 -8.24
N VAL A 53 -3.57 -6.26 -8.02
CA VAL A 53 -2.52 -5.76 -7.12
C VAL A 53 -3.04 -4.59 -6.29
N VAL A 54 -2.81 -4.65 -4.98
CA VAL A 54 -3.04 -3.55 -4.04
C VAL A 54 -1.71 -3.12 -3.42
N LEU A 55 -1.42 -1.82 -3.46
CA LEU A 55 -0.20 -1.21 -2.94
C LEU A 55 -0.54 -0.31 -1.76
N LEU A 56 -0.01 -0.58 -0.57
CA LEU A 56 -0.13 0.30 0.59
C LEU A 56 1.08 1.25 0.63
N ALA A 57 0.84 2.54 0.39
CA ALA A 57 1.92 3.53 0.34
C ALA A 57 2.62 3.71 1.70
N GLY A 58 3.86 4.19 1.71
CA GLY A 58 4.59 4.53 2.92
C GLY A 58 4.34 5.97 3.38
N GLY A 59 4.22 6.22 4.68
CA GLY A 59 3.97 7.55 5.23
C GLY A 59 3.90 7.58 6.76
N HIS A 60 3.04 8.41 7.33
CA HIS A 60 2.88 8.53 8.79
C HIS A 60 1.91 7.47 9.33
N VAL A 61 2.39 6.58 10.21
CA VAL A 61 1.66 5.38 10.67
C VAL A 61 0.26 5.68 11.24
N PRO A 62 0.09 6.61 12.22
CA PRO A 62 -1.23 6.91 12.77
C PRO A 62 -2.22 7.46 11.73
N THR A 63 -1.74 8.35 10.84
CA THR A 63 -2.58 8.99 9.81
C THR A 63 -3.10 7.95 8.84
N GLN A 64 -2.22 7.04 8.40
CA GLN A 64 -2.57 5.96 7.50
C GLN A 64 -3.54 4.96 8.15
N ASN A 65 -3.30 4.57 9.40
CA ASN A 65 -4.18 3.62 10.10
C ASN A 65 -5.60 4.18 10.26
N ASN A 66 -5.73 5.47 10.59
CA ASN A 66 -7.04 6.14 10.65
C ASN A 66 -7.74 6.13 9.28
N PHE A 67 -7.00 6.28 8.18
CA PHE A 67 -7.55 6.17 6.85
C PHE A 67 -8.02 4.74 6.54
N PHE A 68 -7.21 3.74 6.86
CA PHE A 68 -7.54 2.32 6.67
C PHE A 68 -8.82 1.92 7.41
N HIS A 69 -8.99 2.38 8.64
CA HIS A 69 -10.23 2.18 9.38
C HIS A 69 -11.43 2.87 8.71
N ARG A 70 -11.26 4.12 8.25
CA ARG A 70 -12.33 4.88 7.61
C ARG A 70 -12.85 4.22 6.34
N ILE A 71 -11.95 3.71 5.50
CA ILE A 71 -12.33 2.99 4.26
C ILE A 71 -12.69 1.52 4.50
N GLY A 72 -12.63 1.04 5.75
CA GLY A 72 -12.88 -0.36 6.10
C GLY A 72 -11.96 -1.33 5.36
N LEU A 73 -10.66 -0.98 5.25
CA LEU A 73 -9.68 -1.70 4.44
C LEU A 73 -9.52 -3.16 4.87
N LYS A 74 -9.47 -3.41 6.18
CA LYS A 74 -9.29 -4.76 6.74
C LYS A 74 -10.34 -5.74 6.18
N ASN A 75 -11.62 -5.39 6.29
CA ASN A 75 -12.73 -6.24 5.83
C ASN A 75 -12.70 -6.45 4.30
N ARG A 76 -12.17 -5.48 3.53
CA ARG A 76 -12.04 -5.59 2.07
C ARG A 76 -10.91 -6.53 1.67
N LEU A 77 -9.88 -6.65 2.51
CA LEU A 77 -8.73 -7.53 2.29
C LEU A 77 -8.93 -8.96 2.81
N GLU A 78 -9.97 -9.24 3.61
CA GLU A 78 -10.20 -10.59 4.20
C GLU A 78 -10.28 -11.71 3.16
N ASP A 79 -10.90 -11.45 2.00
CA ASP A 79 -11.00 -12.41 0.88
C ASP A 79 -10.23 -11.95 -0.37
N PHE A 80 -9.24 -11.06 -0.20
CA PHE A 80 -8.50 -10.54 -1.33
C PHE A 80 -7.50 -11.58 -1.85
N ASN A 81 -7.70 -12.03 -3.10
CA ASN A 81 -6.89 -13.08 -3.72
C ASN A 81 -5.78 -12.54 -4.64
N GLY A 82 -5.58 -11.22 -4.67
CA GLY A 82 -4.52 -10.58 -5.44
C GLY A 82 -3.23 -10.38 -4.63
N LEU A 83 -2.27 -9.69 -5.23
CA LEU A 83 -1.00 -9.37 -4.59
C LEU A 83 -1.13 -8.10 -3.74
N LEU A 84 -0.90 -8.22 -2.43
CA LEU A 84 -0.75 -7.07 -1.55
C LEU A 84 0.74 -6.71 -1.38
N ILE A 85 1.11 -5.51 -1.78
CA ILE A 85 2.46 -4.96 -1.63
C ILE A 85 2.40 -3.81 -0.62
N SER A 86 3.34 -3.76 0.31
CA SER A 86 3.42 -2.68 1.29
C SER A 86 4.87 -2.31 1.57
N TRP A 87 5.16 -1.02 1.71
CA TRP A 87 6.52 -0.53 2.01
C TRP A 87 6.52 0.56 3.08
N SER A 88 7.60 0.61 3.87
CA SER A 88 7.79 1.56 4.97
C SER A 88 6.65 1.50 6.00
N ALA A 89 5.91 2.57 6.27
CA ALA A 89 4.77 2.50 7.20
C ALA A 89 3.66 1.53 6.76
N GLY A 90 3.53 1.26 5.46
CA GLY A 90 2.59 0.28 4.95
C GLY A 90 2.85 -1.13 5.49
N SER A 91 4.11 -1.52 5.72
CA SER A 91 4.44 -2.85 6.26
C SER A 91 4.12 -2.97 7.75
N MET A 92 4.28 -1.88 8.52
CA MET A 92 3.89 -1.84 9.94
C MET A 92 2.38 -1.93 10.12
N ASN A 93 1.59 -1.34 9.21
CA ASN A 93 0.13 -1.44 9.25
C ASN A 93 -0.41 -2.74 8.61
N CYS A 94 0.33 -3.39 7.70
CA CYS A 94 0.01 -4.73 7.17
C CYS A 94 0.00 -5.82 8.24
N ILE A 95 0.82 -5.69 9.29
CA ILE A 95 0.88 -6.63 10.43
C ILE A 95 -0.46 -6.80 11.16
N MET A 96 -1.42 -5.87 10.97
CA MET A 96 -2.73 -5.93 11.63
C MET A 96 -3.80 -6.70 10.85
N VAL A 97 -3.50 -7.23 9.66
CA VAL A 97 -4.42 -8.08 8.88
C VAL A 97 -4.08 -9.56 9.10
N PRO A 98 -5.02 -10.39 9.61
CA PRO A 98 -4.79 -11.82 9.82
C PRO A 98 -4.45 -12.53 8.50
N GLY A 99 -3.43 -13.40 8.51
CA GLY A 99 -3.08 -14.25 7.36
C GLY A 99 -2.08 -13.66 6.36
N ILE A 100 -1.64 -12.41 6.54
CA ILE A 100 -0.60 -11.80 5.71
C ILE A 100 0.78 -12.13 6.27
N GLN A 101 1.54 -12.95 5.54
CA GLN A 101 2.94 -13.25 5.87
C GLN A 101 3.79 -12.00 5.59
N THR A 102 4.09 -11.22 6.63
CA THR A 102 5.08 -10.14 6.53
C THR A 102 6.49 -10.71 6.71
N THR A 103 7.44 -10.37 5.85
CA THR A 103 8.86 -10.54 6.18
C THR A 103 9.21 -9.53 7.27
N PRO A 104 9.64 -9.96 8.47
CA PRO A 104 10.02 -9.00 9.50
C PRO A 104 11.27 -8.24 9.07
N TYR A 105 11.28 -6.92 9.26
CA TYR A 105 12.52 -6.14 9.23
C TYR A 105 13.16 -6.26 10.62
N GLU A 106 14.20 -7.08 10.78
CA GLU A 106 14.95 -7.11 12.03
C GLU A 106 15.79 -5.84 12.17
N LYS A 107 15.60 -5.13 13.27
CA LYS A 107 16.33 -3.91 13.60
C LYS A 107 17.41 -4.25 14.61
N ASP A 108 18.60 -4.58 14.15
CA ASP A 108 19.74 -4.74 15.03
C ASP A 108 20.16 -3.37 15.60
N ARG A 109 20.14 -3.25 16.93
CA ARG A 109 20.24 -1.98 17.65
C ARG A 109 21.61 -1.30 17.57
N GLU A 110 22.63 -1.95 17.03
CA GLU A 110 23.99 -1.42 17.16
C GLU A 110 24.52 -0.59 15.97
N HIS A 111 24.05 -0.76 14.73
CA HIS A 111 24.81 -0.18 13.59
C HIS A 111 24.01 0.44 12.43
N GLY A 112 22.70 0.66 12.56
CA GLY A 112 21.94 1.59 11.70
C GLY A 112 21.99 1.34 10.18
N ARG A 113 22.46 0.17 9.72
CA ARG A 113 22.48 -0.20 8.29
C ARG A 113 21.51 -1.34 8.03
N MET A 114 20.65 -1.10 7.05
CA MET A 114 19.58 -1.98 6.60
C MET A 114 20.16 -2.97 5.57
N TYR A 115 20.08 -4.27 5.81
CA TYR A 115 20.41 -5.30 4.82
C TYR A 115 19.26 -6.32 4.71
N GLN A 116 19.00 -6.79 3.49
CA GLN A 116 18.06 -7.89 3.24
C GLN A 116 18.72 -9.21 3.66
N SER A 117 18.08 -9.97 4.57
CA SER A 117 18.49 -11.35 4.86
C SER A 117 18.16 -12.24 3.67
N ARG A 118 19.15 -13.00 3.19
CA ARG A 118 18.98 -14.04 2.17
C ARG A 118 18.20 -15.23 2.72
#